data_AF-A0A5S3WGQ0-F1
#
_entry.id   AF-A0A5S3WGQ0-F1
#
_cell.length_a   1.000
_cell.length_b   1.000
_cell.length_c   1.000
_cell.angle_alpha   90.00
_cell.angle_beta   90.00
_cell.angle_gamma   90.00
#
_symmetry.space_group_name_H-M   'P 1'
#
loop_
_entity.id
_entity.type
_entity.pdbx_description
1 polymer ?
#
loop_
_entity_poly.entity_id
_entity_poly.type
_entity_poly.pdbx_seq_one_letter_code
_entity_poly.pdbx_strand_id
1 'polypeptide(L)'
;MRKIQKIGVYFLMLILSAVVAGIYGMLHDQISYTFSEEYFTQFKFKQFGIPWAYEAPRLGAAYVGAIATWWMGILVSIVLGFFGFMFHSPRQMVRSLSKSFLVVIVVALLTGFAGLALGYYQVNEQTVSQYIQWIRPGVSDPVQFVRVGFMHNASYLGGLTGLLSGIVYLVISKLRYNKLNLQDAQKTRVSA
;
A
#
# COMPACT_ATOMS: atom_id res chain seq x y z
N MET A 1 -32.10 9.07 3.88
CA MET A 1 -30.96 10.01 3.80
C MET A 1 -29.62 9.39 4.21
N ARG A 2 -29.42 8.91 5.46
CA ARG A 2 -28.10 8.38 5.91
C ARG A 2 -27.56 7.19 5.09
N LYS A 3 -28.42 6.30 4.60
CA LYS A 3 -28.01 5.14 3.77
C LYS A 3 -27.43 5.58 2.41
N ILE A 4 -28.12 6.49 1.70
CA ILE A 4 -27.65 7.04 0.42
C ILE A 4 -26.31 7.76 0.59
N GLN A 5 -26.15 8.53 1.66
CA GLN A 5 -24.88 9.19 1.97
C GLN A 5 -23.74 8.19 2.20
N LYS A 6 -23.99 7.05 2.86
CA LYS A 6 -22.98 5.99 3.05
C LYS A 6 -22.60 5.30 1.74
N ILE A 7 -23.54 5.12 0.83
CA ILE A 7 -23.26 4.62 -0.52
C ILE A 7 -22.38 5.62 -1.28
N GLY A 8 -22.70 6.91 -1.20
CA GLY A 8 -21.85 7.97 -1.77
C GLY A 8 -20.43 7.97 -1.19
N VAL A 9 -20.30 7.81 0.14
CA VAL A 9 -19.00 7.65 0.80
C VAL A 9 -18.25 6.43 0.28
N TYR A 10 -18.92 5.29 0.12
CA TYR A 10 -18.29 4.08 -0.40
C TYR A 10 -17.66 4.31 -1.78
N PHE A 11 -18.41 4.86 -2.73
CA PHE A 11 -17.88 5.16 -4.07
C PHE A 11 -16.80 6.23 -4.07
N LEU A 12 -16.95 7.28 -3.25
CA LEU A 12 -15.91 8.30 -3.11
C LEU A 12 -14.60 7.69 -2.60
N MET A 13 -14.68 6.78 -1.61
CA MET A 13 -13.50 6.12 -1.07
C MET A 13 -12.79 5.25 -2.11
N LEU A 14 -13.50 4.62 -3.05
CA LEU A 14 -12.88 3.85 -4.15
C LEU A 14 -12.01 4.74 -5.06
N ILE A 15 -12.49 5.94 -5.38
CA ILE A 15 -11.75 6.88 -6.23
C ILE A 15 -10.54 7.44 -5.47
N LEU A 16 -10.76 7.88 -4.23
CA LEU A 16 -9.69 8.43 -3.40
C LEU A 16 -8.61 7.38 -3.10
N SER A 17 -9.00 6.13 -2.83
CA SER A 17 -8.03 5.06 -2.57
C SER A 17 -7.19 4.75 -3.80
N ALA A 18 -7.76 4.83 -5.00
CA ALA A 18 -7.02 4.65 -6.25
C ALA A 18 -5.92 5.71 -6.43
N VAL A 19 -6.28 6.99 -6.22
CA VAL A 19 -5.34 8.11 -6.31
C VAL A 19 -4.23 7.98 -5.26
N VAL A 20 -4.59 7.70 -4.01
CA VAL A 20 -3.61 7.56 -2.91
C VAL A 20 -2.70 6.35 -3.14
N ALA A 21 -3.22 5.23 -3.63
CA ALA A 21 -2.40 4.06 -3.97
C ALA A 21 -1.45 4.34 -5.14
N GLY A 22 -1.88 5.11 -6.14
CA GLY A 22 -1.02 5.58 -7.22
C GLY A 22 0.13 6.45 -6.69
N ILE A 23 -0.17 7.44 -5.83
CA ILE A 23 0.84 8.29 -5.18
C ILE A 23 1.80 7.45 -4.33
N TYR A 24 1.28 6.49 -3.57
CA TYR A 24 2.12 5.55 -2.81
C TYR A 24 3.08 4.80 -3.74
N GLY A 25 2.59 4.26 -4.86
CA GLY A 25 3.43 3.60 -5.85
C GLY A 25 4.51 4.51 -6.42
N MET A 26 4.18 5.76 -6.76
CA MET A 26 5.16 6.75 -7.22
C MET A 26 6.30 6.93 -6.21
N LEU A 27 5.95 7.13 -4.93
CA LEU A 27 6.92 7.38 -3.86
C LEU A 27 7.75 6.13 -3.55
N HIS A 28 7.12 4.96 -3.49
CA HIS A 28 7.80 3.68 -3.31
C HIS A 28 8.83 3.44 -4.42
N ASP A 29 8.50 3.80 -5.65
CA ASP A 29 9.41 3.65 -6.79
C ASP A 29 10.52 4.69 -6.82
N GLN A 30 10.32 5.90 -6.27
CA GLN A 30 11.43 6.82 -6.04
C GLN A 30 12.45 6.28 -5.05
N ILE A 31 11.98 5.60 -4.00
CA ILE A 31 12.85 4.98 -3.00
C ILE A 31 13.62 3.83 -3.64
N SER A 32 12.91 2.87 -4.26
CA SER A 32 13.57 1.71 -4.87
C SER A 32 14.48 2.07 -6.04
N TYR A 33 14.16 3.10 -6.84
CA TYR A 33 15.06 3.63 -7.88
C TYR A 33 16.39 4.09 -7.28
N THR A 34 16.35 4.71 -6.10
CA THR A 34 17.58 5.17 -5.41
C THR A 34 18.47 4.01 -4.97
N PHE A 35 17.91 2.82 -4.74
CA PHE A 35 18.67 1.62 -4.41
C PHE A 35 19.18 0.86 -5.64
N SER A 36 18.43 0.84 -6.75
CA SER A 36 18.88 0.25 -8.01
C SER A 36 18.18 0.91 -9.19
N GLU A 37 18.93 1.73 -9.93
CA GLU A 37 18.43 2.34 -11.18
C GLU A 37 18.19 1.26 -12.25
N GLU A 38 19.05 0.24 -12.28
CA GLU A 38 18.97 -0.87 -13.23
C GLU A 38 17.72 -1.73 -13.06
N TYR A 39 17.16 -1.79 -11.85
CA TYR A 39 15.84 -2.41 -11.63
C TYR A 39 14.75 -1.77 -12.49
N PHE A 40 14.91 -0.48 -12.81
CA PHE A 40 13.98 0.22 -13.69
C PHE A 40 14.43 0.17 -15.15
N THR A 41 15.67 0.59 -15.44
CA THR A 41 16.16 0.72 -16.82
C THR A 41 16.33 -0.64 -17.52
N GLN A 42 16.70 -1.70 -16.79
CA GLN A 42 16.89 -3.03 -17.39
C GLN A 42 15.67 -3.94 -17.27
N PHE A 43 14.69 -3.57 -16.43
CA PHE A 43 13.50 -4.39 -16.20
C PHE A 43 12.19 -3.61 -16.33
N LYS A 44 11.84 -2.73 -15.39
CA LYS A 44 10.49 -2.13 -15.37
C LYS A 44 10.17 -1.31 -16.62
N PHE A 45 11.09 -0.48 -17.13
CA PHE A 45 10.80 0.34 -18.32
C PHE A 45 10.56 -0.51 -19.56
N LYS A 46 11.31 -1.62 -19.70
CA LYS A 46 11.08 -2.61 -20.76
C LYS A 46 9.75 -3.34 -20.56
N GLN A 47 9.47 -3.78 -19.32
CA GLN A 47 8.22 -4.47 -18.95
C GLN A 47 6.97 -3.61 -19.27
N PHE A 48 7.03 -2.31 -19.00
CA PHE A 48 5.93 -1.39 -19.24
C PHE A 48 5.96 -0.74 -20.63
N GLY A 49 6.97 -1.01 -21.46
CA GLY A 49 7.06 -0.51 -22.83
C GLY A 49 7.15 1.02 -22.93
N ILE A 50 7.92 1.67 -22.05
CA ILE A 50 8.01 3.13 -21.95
C ILE A 50 9.39 3.69 -22.35
N PRO A 51 9.71 3.81 -23.65
CA PRO A 51 11.04 4.26 -24.10
C PRO A 51 11.37 5.71 -23.72
N TRP A 52 10.39 6.58 -23.53
CA TRP A 52 10.62 7.95 -23.05
C TRP A 52 11.23 7.97 -21.63
N ALA A 53 11.02 6.91 -20.84
CA ALA A 53 11.51 6.85 -19.47
C ALA A 53 13.05 6.84 -19.38
N TYR A 54 13.76 6.47 -20.45
CA TYR A 54 15.22 6.54 -20.47
C TYR A 54 15.75 7.98 -20.51
N GLU A 55 14.96 8.93 -21.00
CA GLU A 55 15.31 10.37 -21.01
C GLU A 55 15.02 11.05 -19.66
N ALA A 56 14.03 10.54 -18.92
CA ALA A 56 13.65 11.03 -17.60
C ALA A 56 13.41 9.87 -16.60
N PRO A 57 14.46 9.15 -16.16
CA PRO A 57 14.31 7.90 -15.41
C PRO A 57 13.53 8.01 -14.11
N ARG A 58 13.71 9.07 -13.32
CA ARG A 58 12.93 9.23 -12.08
C ARG A 58 11.46 9.49 -12.36
N LEU A 59 11.12 10.23 -13.42
CA LEU A 59 9.74 10.40 -13.84
C LEU A 59 9.15 9.08 -14.36
N GLY A 60 9.94 8.32 -15.12
CA GLY A 60 9.61 6.96 -15.55
C GLY A 60 9.32 6.02 -14.39
N ALA A 61 10.15 6.04 -13.34
CA ALA A 61 9.96 5.23 -12.14
C ALA A 61 8.69 5.63 -11.39
N ALA A 62 8.42 6.93 -11.22
CA ALA A 62 7.17 7.40 -10.65
C ALA A 62 5.95 6.93 -11.46
N TYR A 63 6.03 7.06 -12.80
CA TYR A 63 4.97 6.62 -13.71
C TYR A 63 4.70 5.12 -13.56
N VAL A 64 5.75 4.28 -13.58
CA VAL A 64 5.65 2.82 -13.33
C VAL A 64 4.95 2.55 -12.00
N GLY A 65 5.40 3.20 -10.92
CA GLY A 65 4.84 3.00 -9.59
C GLY A 65 3.35 3.35 -9.54
N ALA A 66 2.95 4.45 -10.17
CA ALA A 66 1.55 4.86 -10.27
C ALA A 66 0.70 3.82 -10.99
N ILE A 67 1.07 3.45 -12.23
CA ILE A 67 0.28 2.54 -13.08
C ILE A 67 0.26 1.12 -12.54
N ALA A 68 1.33 0.69 -11.86
CA ALA A 68 1.41 -0.63 -11.24
C ALA A 68 0.51 -0.76 -10.01
N THR A 69 0.16 0.36 -9.34
CA THR A 69 -0.39 0.31 -7.97
C THR A 69 -1.78 0.92 -7.81
N TRP A 70 -2.19 1.90 -8.62
CA TRP A 70 -3.46 2.62 -8.42
C TRP A 70 -4.69 1.70 -8.28
N TRP A 71 -4.77 0.64 -9.11
CA TRP A 71 -5.90 -0.29 -9.12
C TRP A 71 -5.98 -1.13 -7.84
N MET A 72 -4.86 -1.38 -7.15
CA MET A 72 -4.84 -2.06 -5.85
C MET A 72 -5.57 -1.23 -4.79
N GLY A 73 -5.52 0.10 -4.87
CA GLY A 73 -6.28 0.98 -3.99
C GLY A 73 -7.79 0.74 -4.08
N ILE A 74 -8.29 0.46 -5.29
CA ILE A 74 -9.70 0.12 -5.52
C ILE A 74 -10.01 -1.23 -4.86
N LEU A 75 -9.21 -2.26 -5.13
CA LEU A 75 -9.44 -3.61 -4.58
C LEU A 75 -9.45 -3.62 -3.05
N VAL A 76 -8.47 -2.98 -2.42
CA VAL A 76 -8.41 -2.83 -0.97
C VAL A 76 -9.63 -2.06 -0.45
N SER A 77 -10.03 -0.98 -1.11
CA SER A 77 -11.15 -0.16 -0.67
C SER A 77 -12.52 -0.83 -0.90
N ILE A 78 -12.65 -1.76 -1.84
CA ILE A 78 -13.86 -2.59 -1.97
C ILE A 78 -14.04 -3.40 -0.68
N VAL A 79 -12.99 -4.11 -0.27
CA VAL A 79 -13.04 -4.97 0.93
C VAL A 79 -13.25 -4.13 2.18
N LEU A 80 -12.41 -3.12 2.43
CA LEU A 80 -12.55 -2.26 3.61
C LEU A 80 -13.87 -1.49 3.62
N GLY A 81 -14.30 -0.99 2.46
CA GLY A 81 -15.53 -0.23 2.30
C GLY A 81 -16.78 -1.02 2.71
N PHE A 82 -16.79 -2.33 2.47
CA PHE A 82 -17.86 -3.22 2.95
C PHE A 82 -17.97 -3.21 4.48
N PHE A 83 -16.85 -3.32 5.19
CA PHE A 83 -16.78 -3.18 6.66
C PHE A 83 -17.15 -1.77 7.14
N GLY A 84 -16.95 -0.75 6.29
CA GLY A 84 -17.38 0.63 6.55
C GLY A 84 -18.89 0.77 6.85
N PHE A 85 -19.72 -0.15 6.35
CA PHE A 85 -21.15 -0.11 6.63
C PHE A 85 -21.52 -0.45 8.08
N MET A 86 -20.60 -0.98 8.90
CA MET A 86 -20.81 -1.17 10.35
C MET A 86 -20.93 0.15 11.14
N PHE A 87 -20.47 1.27 10.58
CA PHE A 87 -20.53 2.58 11.24
C PHE A 87 -21.88 3.26 11.04
N HIS A 88 -22.37 3.93 12.08
CA HIS A 88 -23.73 4.48 12.08
C HIS A 88 -23.87 5.73 11.20
N SER A 89 -22.88 6.65 11.27
CA SER A 89 -22.89 7.89 10.50
C SER A 89 -21.90 7.86 9.32
N PRO A 90 -22.22 8.54 8.19
CA PRO A 90 -21.29 8.68 7.07
C PRO A 90 -19.94 9.28 7.48
N ARG A 91 -19.94 10.27 8.39
CA ARG A 91 -18.72 10.90 8.91
C ARG A 91 -17.81 9.91 9.65
N GLN A 92 -18.38 9.02 10.45
CA GLN A 92 -17.62 7.96 11.11
C GLN A 92 -17.08 6.93 10.12
N MET A 93 -17.88 6.58 9.11
CA MET A 93 -17.46 5.67 8.04
C MET A 93 -16.23 6.21 7.31
N VAL A 94 -16.26 7.46 6.83
CA VAL A 94 -15.09 8.11 6.19
C VAL A 94 -13.88 8.07 7.13
N ARG A 95 -14.02 8.56 8.36
CA ARG A 95 -12.89 8.65 9.30
C ARG A 95 -12.25 7.29 9.58
N SER A 96 -13.06 6.25 9.80
CA SER A 96 -12.55 4.91 10.09
C SER A 96 -11.94 4.27 8.85
N LEU A 97 -12.56 4.42 7.67
CA LEU A 97 -12.02 3.90 6.40
C LEU A 97 -10.70 4.58 6.04
N SER A 98 -10.59 5.91 6.14
CA SER A 98 -9.33 6.62 5.86
C SER A 98 -8.20 6.17 6.77
N LYS A 99 -8.47 5.98 8.07
CA LYS A 99 -7.46 5.48 9.01
C LYS A 99 -7.10 4.02 8.76
N SER A 100 -8.07 3.19 8.42
CA SER A 100 -7.83 1.79 8.04
C SER A 100 -6.97 1.70 6.79
N PHE A 101 -7.26 2.49 5.76
CA PHE A 101 -6.47 2.56 4.54
C PHE A 101 -5.04 3.07 4.81
N LEU A 102 -4.87 4.04 5.71
CA LEU A 102 -3.55 4.48 6.16
C LEU A 102 -2.78 3.34 6.84
N VAL A 103 -3.44 2.51 7.67
CA VAL A 103 -2.81 1.31 8.25
C VAL A 103 -2.33 0.36 7.15
N VAL A 104 -3.13 0.13 6.10
CA VAL A 104 -2.71 -0.69 4.95
C VAL A 104 -1.43 -0.15 4.31
N ILE A 105 -1.39 1.15 4.02
CA ILE A 105 -0.22 1.80 3.40
C ILE A 105 1.02 1.68 4.28
N VAL A 106 0.88 1.94 5.58
CA VAL A 106 2.01 1.86 6.53
C VAL A 106 2.53 0.43 6.62
N VAL A 107 1.64 -0.57 6.76
CA VAL A 107 2.06 -1.97 6.80
C VAL A 107 2.74 -2.38 5.49
N ALA A 108 2.18 -2.02 4.34
CA ALA A 108 2.77 -2.31 3.04
C ALA A 108 4.18 -1.72 2.90
N LEU A 109 4.36 -0.45 3.30
CA LEU A 109 5.65 0.22 3.28
C LEU A 109 6.67 -0.47 4.21
N LEU A 110 6.27 -0.79 5.45
CA LEU A 110 7.14 -1.45 6.42
C LEU A 110 7.53 -2.85 5.97
N THR A 111 6.62 -3.61 5.36
CA THR A 111 6.93 -4.93 4.80
C THR A 111 7.86 -4.81 3.60
N GLY A 112 7.69 -3.80 2.73
CA GLY A 112 8.62 -3.50 1.65
C GLY A 112 10.03 -3.22 2.18
N PHE A 113 10.18 -2.38 3.21
CA PHE A 113 11.47 -2.12 3.85
C PHE A 113 12.05 -3.34 4.55
N ALA A 114 11.22 -4.17 5.19
CA ALA A 114 11.67 -5.43 5.76
C ALA A 114 12.19 -6.38 4.66
N GLY A 115 11.52 -6.42 3.50
CA GLY A 115 11.99 -7.13 2.31
C GLY A 115 13.35 -6.62 1.83
N LEU A 116 13.53 -5.30 1.77
CA LEU A 116 14.81 -4.70 1.41
C LEU A 116 15.91 -5.10 2.42
N ALA A 117 15.63 -5.00 3.72
CA ALA A 117 16.57 -5.39 4.78
C ALA A 117 16.95 -6.88 4.70
N LEU A 118 15.98 -7.76 4.42
CA LEU A 118 16.21 -9.17 4.17
C LEU A 118 17.07 -9.39 2.91
N GLY A 119 16.86 -8.58 1.86
CA GLY A 119 17.72 -8.57 0.68
C GLY A 119 19.16 -8.19 1.04
N TYR A 120 19.38 -7.16 1.85
CA TYR A 120 20.72 -6.78 2.32
C TYR A 120 21.38 -7.87 3.16
N TYR A 121 20.61 -8.59 3.96
CA TYR A 121 21.09 -9.70 4.76
C TYR A 121 21.46 -10.93 3.92
N GLN A 122 20.65 -11.27 2.90
CA GLN A 122 20.80 -12.52 2.14
C GLN A 122 21.66 -12.38 0.88
N VAL A 123 21.66 -11.22 0.24
CA VAL A 123 22.24 -11.03 -1.11
C VAL A 123 23.51 -10.20 -1.01
N ASN A 124 24.62 -10.81 -1.40
CA ASN A 124 25.95 -10.19 -1.52
C ASN A 124 26.70 -10.82 -2.71
N GLU A 125 27.93 -10.40 -2.97
CA GLU A 125 28.75 -10.89 -4.08
C GLU A 125 28.91 -12.42 -4.08
N GLN A 126 28.93 -13.07 -2.91
CA GLN A 126 29.08 -14.52 -2.80
C GLN A 126 27.77 -15.27 -3.05
N THR A 127 26.62 -14.69 -2.69
CA THR A 127 25.30 -15.35 -2.74
C THR A 127 24.45 -14.96 -3.94
N VAL A 128 24.77 -13.86 -4.63
CA VAL A 128 23.97 -13.33 -5.75
C VAL A 128 23.75 -14.33 -6.88
N SER A 129 24.69 -15.25 -7.09
CA SER A 129 24.60 -16.35 -8.07
C SER A 129 23.39 -17.27 -7.83
N GLN A 130 22.92 -17.41 -6.59
CA GLN A 130 21.72 -18.18 -6.24
C GLN A 130 20.45 -17.56 -6.81
N TYR A 131 20.49 -16.26 -7.11
CA TYR A 131 19.37 -15.46 -7.62
C TYR A 131 19.52 -15.13 -9.12
N ILE A 132 20.34 -15.87 -9.87
CA ILE A 132 20.64 -15.59 -11.29
C ILE A 132 19.40 -15.41 -12.17
N GLN A 133 18.35 -16.18 -11.88
CA GLN A 133 17.06 -16.16 -12.56
C GLN A 133 16.24 -14.87 -12.33
N TRP A 134 16.59 -14.08 -11.32
CA TRP A 134 15.98 -12.77 -11.07
C TRP A 134 16.67 -11.66 -11.87
N ILE A 135 17.96 -11.84 -12.20
CA ILE A 135 18.78 -10.85 -12.90
C ILE A 135 18.32 -10.75 -14.37
N ARG A 136 18.33 -9.53 -14.92
CA ARG A 136 17.97 -9.27 -16.32
C ARG A 136 19.21 -8.96 -17.17
N PRO A 137 19.18 -9.20 -18.50
CA PRO A 137 20.28 -8.82 -19.37
C PRO A 137 20.59 -7.32 -19.28
N GLY A 138 21.88 -6.99 -19.22
CA GLY A 138 22.37 -5.61 -19.14
C GLY A 138 22.48 -5.02 -17.73
N VAL A 139 22.21 -5.82 -16.69
CA VAL A 139 22.43 -5.43 -15.29
C VAL A 139 23.92 -5.54 -14.96
N SER A 140 24.53 -4.45 -14.52
CA SER A 140 25.92 -4.38 -14.06
C SER A 140 26.07 -4.50 -12.54
N ASP A 141 25.05 -4.12 -11.76
CA ASP A 141 24.99 -4.32 -10.31
C ASP A 141 23.88 -5.34 -9.95
N PRO A 142 24.15 -6.64 -10.06
CA PRO A 142 23.16 -7.68 -9.79
C PRO A 142 22.78 -7.76 -8.31
N VAL A 143 23.67 -7.36 -7.40
CA VAL A 143 23.42 -7.42 -5.96
C VAL A 143 22.32 -6.45 -5.58
N GLN A 144 22.46 -5.17 -5.95
CA GLN A 144 21.42 -4.17 -5.66
C GLN A 144 20.14 -4.41 -6.45
N PHE A 145 20.25 -4.89 -7.70
CA PHE A 145 19.10 -5.26 -8.51
C PHE A 145 18.22 -6.31 -7.80
N VAL A 146 18.83 -7.39 -7.28
CA VAL A 146 18.09 -8.45 -6.59
C VAL A 146 17.53 -7.94 -5.26
N ARG A 147 18.26 -7.13 -4.49
CA ARG A 147 17.78 -6.53 -3.23
C ARG A 147 16.53 -5.68 -3.42
N VAL A 148 16.49 -4.87 -4.48
CA VAL A 148 15.26 -4.13 -4.83
C VAL A 148 14.14 -5.09 -5.26
N GLY A 149 14.47 -6.18 -5.95
CA GLY A 149 13.53 -7.27 -6.21
C GLY A 149 12.87 -7.83 -4.94
N PHE A 150 13.63 -8.02 -3.86
CA PHE A 150 13.08 -8.42 -2.56
C PHE A 150 12.11 -7.39 -1.98
N MET A 151 12.45 -6.09 -2.05
CA MET A 151 11.57 -4.99 -1.60
C MET A 151 10.22 -5.01 -2.32
N HIS A 152 10.24 -5.14 -3.65
CA HIS A 152 9.02 -5.21 -4.47
C HIS A 152 8.20 -6.47 -4.17
N ASN A 153 8.85 -7.63 -4.06
CA ASN A 153 8.17 -8.89 -3.75
C ASN A 153 7.52 -8.88 -2.36
N ALA A 154 8.23 -8.36 -1.35
CA ALA A 154 7.69 -8.23 0.00
C ALA A 154 6.51 -7.26 0.06
N SER A 155 6.48 -6.24 -0.80
CA SER A 155 5.36 -5.28 -0.85
C SER A 155 4.02 -5.91 -1.26
N TYR A 156 4.02 -7.00 -2.06
CA TYR A 156 2.79 -7.75 -2.34
C TYR A 156 2.24 -8.44 -1.08
N LEU A 157 3.13 -9.04 -0.28
CA LEU A 157 2.77 -9.59 1.03
C LEU A 157 2.32 -8.49 2.00
N GLY A 158 2.96 -7.32 1.92
CA GLY A 158 2.60 -6.11 2.64
C GLY A 158 1.18 -5.63 2.31
N GLY A 159 0.76 -5.71 1.05
CA GLY A 159 -0.61 -5.40 0.64
C GLY A 159 -1.65 -6.31 1.29
N LEU A 160 -1.38 -7.63 1.31
CA LEU A 160 -2.26 -8.62 1.93
C LEU A 160 -2.33 -8.45 3.46
N THR A 161 -1.17 -8.42 4.12
CA THR A 161 -1.08 -8.26 5.58
C THR A 161 -1.59 -6.89 6.04
N GLY A 162 -1.38 -5.85 5.22
CA GLY A 162 -1.96 -4.54 5.40
C GLY A 162 -3.48 -4.56 5.35
N LEU A 163 -4.08 -5.22 4.36
CA LEU A 163 -5.54 -5.38 4.27
C LEU A 163 -6.11 -6.06 5.52
N LEU A 164 -5.50 -7.17 5.97
CA LEU A 164 -5.92 -7.86 7.20
C LEU A 164 -5.83 -6.92 8.42
N SER A 165 -4.73 -6.19 8.54
CA SER A 165 -4.51 -5.20 9.61
C SER A 165 -5.55 -4.07 9.57
N GLY A 166 -5.90 -3.62 8.37
CA GLY A 166 -6.95 -2.62 8.13
C GLY A 166 -8.33 -3.11 8.57
N ILE A 167 -8.68 -4.37 8.29
CA ILE A 167 -9.94 -4.99 8.73
C ILE A 167 -9.97 -5.06 10.26
N VAL A 168 -8.90 -5.58 10.89
CA VAL A 168 -8.77 -5.65 12.35
C VAL A 168 -8.94 -4.26 12.97
N TYR A 169 -8.29 -3.24 12.39
CA TYR A 169 -8.43 -1.85 12.81
C TYR A 169 -9.90 -1.37 12.79
N LEU A 170 -10.65 -1.67 11.73
CA LEU A 170 -12.07 -1.29 11.63
C LEU A 170 -12.92 -1.96 12.71
N VAL A 171 -12.72 -3.25 12.95
CA VAL A 171 -13.43 -4.01 13.98
C VAL A 171 -13.15 -3.43 15.37
N ILE A 172 -11.87 -3.22 15.71
CA ILE A 172 -11.48 -2.62 17.00
C ILE A 172 -12.07 -1.21 17.14
N SER A 173 -12.03 -0.40 16.08
CA SER A 173 -12.58 0.96 16.09
C SER A 173 -14.09 0.96 16.36
N LYS A 174 -14.82 0.00 15.79
CA LYS A 174 -16.26 -0.16 16.03
C LYS A 174 -16.55 -0.56 17.48
N LEU A 175 -15.80 -1.51 18.03
CA LEU A 175 -15.95 -1.95 19.43
C LEU A 175 -15.68 -0.82 20.42
N ARG A 176 -14.60 -0.06 20.21
CA ARG A 176 -14.24 1.10 21.05
C ARG A 176 -15.34 2.17 21.04
N TYR A 177 -15.90 2.47 19.87
CA TYR A 177 -16.98 3.44 19.74
C TYR A 177 -18.24 3.01 20.50
N ASN A 178 -18.63 1.74 20.40
CA ASN A 178 -19.78 1.22 21.14
C ASN A 178 -19.56 1.31 22.66
N LYS A 179 -18.35 0.99 23.15
CA LYS A 179 -18.01 1.07 24.58
C LYS A 179 -18.11 2.51 25.11
N LEU A 180 -17.62 3.50 24.37
CA LEU A 180 -17.69 4.91 24.78
C LEU A 180 -19.14 5.39 24.91
N ASN A 181 -20.00 5.08 23.94
CA ASN A 181 -21.42 5.48 24.02
C ASN A 181 -22.15 4.83 25.20
N LEU A 182 -21.81 3.59 25.55
CA LEU A 182 -22.40 2.91 26.72
C LEU A 182 -21.98 3.61 28.03
N GLN A 183 -20.72 4.01 28.14
CA GLN A 183 -20.22 4.75 29.32
C GLN A 183 -20.88 6.13 29.44
N ASP A 184 -21.04 6.85 28.34
CA ASP A 184 -21.71 8.16 28.34
C ASP A 184 -23.19 8.04 28.72
N ALA A 185 -23.89 7.03 28.17
CA ALA A 185 -25.29 6.77 28.53
C ALA A 185 -25.47 6.40 30.01
N GLN A 186 -24.51 5.67 30.60
CA GLN A 186 -24.52 5.37 32.03
C GLN A 186 -24.29 6.61 32.89
N LYS A 187 -23.35 7.50 32.51
CA LYS A 187 -23.10 8.75 33.25
C LYS A 187 -24.32 9.66 33.28
N THR A 188 -25.00 9.85 32.14
CA THR A 188 -26.20 10.70 32.06
C THR A 188 -27.35 10.18 32.94
N ARG A 189 -27.47 8.86 33.12
CA ARG A 189 -28.49 8.25 33.98
C ARG A 189 -28.21 8.40 35.48
N VAL A 190 -26.95 8.48 35.88
CA VAL A 190 -26.56 8.65 37.29
C VAL A 190 -26.64 10.13 37.72
N SER A 191 -26.55 11.06 36.76
CA SER A 191 -26.67 12.51 37.01
C SER A 191 -28.09 13.08 36.91
N ALA A 192 -29.10 12.25 36.61
CA ALA A 192 -30.50 12.62 36.48
C ALA A 192 -31.30 12.06 37.66
#